data_AF-A0A6M2E0Q6-F1
#
_entry.id   AF-A0A6M2E0Q6-F1
#
_cell.length_a   1.000
_cell.length_b   1.000
_cell.length_c   1.000
_cell.angle_alpha   90.00
_cell.angle_beta   90.00
_cell.angle_gamma   90.00
#
_symmetry.space_group_name_H-M   'P 1'
#
loop_
_entity.id
_entity.type
_entity.pdbx_description
1 polymer ?
#
loop_
_entity_poly.entity_id
_entity_poly.type
_entity_poly.pdbx_seq_one_letter_code
_entity_poly.pdbx_strand_id
1 'polypeptide(L)'
;MFAINASMLTFTWLYSFLKLKWRTTSTQRPLKEAKNIITDFFNKEHVKASVSTLTKSRPQHRRLYLWLFMVIMALYTSQRDEKPMTFLYVTKMFNWD
;
A
#
# COMPACT_ATOMS: atom_id res chain seq x y z
N MET A 1 -3.04 -28.90 -0.12
CA MET A 1 -3.29 -27.43 -0.05
C MET A 1 -2.02 -26.62 -0.23
N PHE A 2 -0.99 -26.80 0.62
CA PHE A 2 0.25 -26.00 0.54
C PHE A 2 1.03 -26.13 -0.78
N ALA A 3 1.27 -27.35 -1.26
CA ALA A 3 2.05 -27.59 -2.48
C ALA A 3 1.43 -26.98 -3.74
N ILE A 4 0.10 -27.03 -3.87
CA ILE A 4 -0.63 -26.45 -5.00
C ILE A 4 -0.48 -24.92 -4.99
N ASN A 5 -0.70 -24.28 -3.83
CA ASN A 5 -0.51 -22.84 -3.68
C ASN A 5 0.94 -22.41 -3.97
N ALA A 6 1.91 -23.17 -3.46
CA ALA A 6 3.32 -22.91 -3.72
C ALA A 6 3.63 -22.98 -5.22
N SER A 7 3.15 -24.02 -5.92
CA SER A 7 3.37 -24.16 -7.36
C SER A 7 2.75 -23.02 -8.18
N MET A 8 1.52 -22.60 -7.88
CA MET A 8 0.87 -21.46 -8.54
C MET A 8 1.62 -20.15 -8.32
N LEU A 9 2.13 -19.92 -7.10
CA LEU A 9 2.97 -18.76 -6.77
C LEU A 9 4.28 -18.77 -7.58
N THR A 10 4.94 -19.92 -7.66
CA THR A 10 6.18 -20.07 -8.43
C THR A 10 5.94 -19.79 -9.92
N PHE A 11 4.86 -20.31 -10.51
CA PHE A 11 4.49 -20.01 -11.90
C PHE A 11 4.18 -18.54 -12.13
N THR A 12 3.44 -17.91 -11.22
CA THR A 12 3.10 -16.48 -11.30
C THR A 12 4.36 -15.61 -11.21
N TRP A 13 5.29 -15.98 -10.33
CA TRP A 13 6.57 -15.31 -10.19
C TRP A 13 7.43 -15.45 -11.46
N LEU A 14 7.57 -16.66 -12.00
CA LEU A 14 8.28 -16.92 -13.26
C LEU A 14 7.69 -16.14 -14.43
N TYR A 15 6.37 -16.16 -14.58
CA TYR A 15 5.67 -15.43 -15.65
C TYR A 15 5.87 -13.92 -15.53
N SER A 16 5.78 -13.38 -14.31
CA SER A 16 6.01 -11.97 -14.06
C SER A 16 7.46 -11.57 -14.36
N PHE A 17 8.42 -12.41 -13.97
CA PHE A 17 9.85 -12.17 -14.22
C PHE A 17 10.18 -12.12 -15.72
N LEU A 18 9.60 -13.04 -16.51
CA LEU A 18 9.88 -13.14 -17.95
C LEU A 18 9.14 -12.10 -18.79
N LYS A 19 7.89 -11.77 -18.43
CA LYS A 19 7.01 -10.99 -19.30
C LYS A 19 6.81 -9.54 -18.84
N LEU A 20 6.98 -9.26 -17.55
CA LEU A 20 6.73 -7.92 -17.04
C LEU A 20 7.92 -7.02 -17.37
N LYS A 21 7.64 -5.84 -17.94
CA LYS A 21 8.67 -4.83 -18.11
C LYS A 21 9.16 -4.42 -16.72
N TRP A 22 10.48 -4.54 -16.51
CA TRP A 22 11.18 -4.17 -15.27
C TRP A 22 11.02 -2.70 -14.86
N ARG A 23 10.42 -1.87 -15.72
CA ARG A 23 10.16 -0.45 -15.51
C ARG A 23 8.69 -0.16 -15.77
N THR A 24 7.97 0.19 -14.70
CA THR A 24 6.54 0.47 -14.71
C THR A 24 6.24 1.83 -15.38
N THR A 25 7.16 2.78 -15.28
CA THR A 25 7.03 4.12 -15.89
C THR A 25 8.35 4.56 -16.53
N SER A 26 8.27 5.26 -17.67
CA SER A 26 9.45 5.87 -18.31
C SER A 26 10.14 6.95 -17.45
N THR A 27 9.57 7.34 -16.32
CA THR A 27 10.17 8.29 -15.38
C THR A 27 10.96 7.62 -14.26
N GLN A 28 10.75 6.32 -13.99
CA GLN A 28 11.47 5.61 -12.92
C GLN A 28 12.96 5.50 -13.25
N ARG A 29 13.79 6.08 -12.39
CA ARG A 29 15.26 6.01 -12.44
C ARG A 29 15.79 5.31 -11.19
N PRO A 30 16.99 4.70 -11.25
CA PRO A 30 17.63 4.16 -10.06
C PRO A 30 17.86 5.28 -9.03
N LEU A 31 17.67 4.98 -7.73
CA LEU A 31 17.88 5.94 -6.63
C LEU A 31 19.27 6.59 -6.64
N LYS A 32 20.28 5.91 -7.18
CA LYS A 32 21.65 6.43 -7.34
C LYS A 32 21.75 7.61 -8.32
N GLU A 33 20.82 7.69 -9.28
CA GLU A 33 20.76 8.75 -10.30
C GLU A 33 19.73 9.84 -9.94
N ALA A 34 19.00 9.66 -8.85
CA ALA A 34 17.99 10.61 -8.40
C ALA A 34 18.66 11.82 -7.75
N LYS A 35 18.59 12.97 -8.42
CA LYS A 35 19.13 14.25 -7.90
C LYS A 35 18.46 14.71 -6.59
N ASN A 36 17.23 14.28 -6.36
CA ASN A 36 16.46 14.55 -5.14
C ASN A 36 15.48 13.39 -4.86
N ILE A 37 15.85 12.50 -3.93
CA ILE A 37 15.07 11.30 -3.55
C ILE A 37 13.64 11.65 -3.13
N ILE A 38 13.49 12.74 -2.36
CA ILE A 38 12.19 13.14 -1.81
C ILE A 38 11.23 13.60 -2.91
N THR A 39 11.68 14.42 -3.87
CA THR A 39 10.82 14.92 -4.96
C THR A 39 10.56 13.88 -6.04
N ASP A 40 11.45 12.90 -6.19
CA ASP A 40 11.26 11.78 -7.13
C ASP A 40 10.23 10.77 -6.58
N PHE A 41 10.27 10.51 -5.27
CA PHE A 41 9.28 9.67 -4.57
C PHE A 41 7.94 10.40 -4.38
N PHE A 42 7.97 11.66 -3.91
CA PHE A 42 6.81 12.54 -3.79
C PHE A 42 6.75 13.52 -4.95
N ASN A 43 6.43 13.01 -6.14
CA ASN A 43 6.11 13.90 -7.24
C ASN A 43 4.80 14.65 -6.91
N LYS A 44 4.93 15.96 -6.71
CA LYS A 44 3.83 16.87 -6.35
C LYS A 44 2.65 16.79 -7.31
N GLU A 45 2.90 16.49 -8.58
CA GLU A 45 1.85 16.31 -9.58
C GLU A 45 0.98 15.09 -9.28
N HIS A 46 1.58 13.98 -8.87
CA HIS A 46 0.84 12.78 -8.47
C HIS A 46 0.02 13.02 -7.20
N VAL A 47 0.57 13.74 -6.22
CA VAL A 47 -0.17 14.11 -5.01
C VAL A 47 -1.36 15.02 -5.37
N LYS A 48 -1.13 16.05 -6.19
CA LYS A 48 -2.18 16.97 -6.66
C LYS A 48 -3.26 16.22 -7.46
N ALA A 49 -2.87 15.33 -8.36
CA ALA A 49 -3.81 14.53 -9.15
C ALA A 49 -4.62 13.57 -8.28
N SER A 50 -4.00 12.93 -7.28
CA SER A 50 -4.67 12.03 -6.34
C SER A 50 -5.68 12.78 -5.48
N VAL A 51 -5.29 13.91 -4.89
CA VAL A 51 -6.17 14.76 -4.09
C VAL A 51 -7.31 15.33 -4.95
N SER A 52 -7.02 15.77 -6.19
CA SER A 52 -8.03 16.24 -7.13
C SER A 52 -9.03 15.12 -7.48
N THR A 53 -8.56 13.90 -7.71
CA THR A 53 -9.40 12.75 -8.04
C THR A 53 -10.32 12.35 -6.89
N LEU A 54 -9.82 12.47 -5.65
CA LEU A 54 -10.56 12.17 -4.42
C LEU A 54 -11.60 13.25 -4.07
N THR A 55 -11.34 14.50 -4.44
CA THR A 55 -12.22 15.64 -4.14
C THR A 55 -13.18 16.00 -5.28
N LYS A 56 -12.98 15.47 -6.49
CA LYS A 56 -13.82 15.69 -7.66
C LYS A 56 -15.29 15.37 -7.35
N SER A 57 -16.18 16.30 -7.70
CA SER A 57 -17.63 16.10 -7.54
C SER A 57 -18.11 14.95 -8.42
N ARG A 58 -18.95 14.08 -7.85
CA ARG A 58 -19.53 12.93 -8.54
C ARG A 58 -21.02 12.85 -8.22
N PRO A 59 -21.86 12.44 -9.18
CA PRO A 59 -23.29 12.27 -8.94
C PRO A 59 -23.53 11.22 -7.85
N GLN A 60 -24.70 11.29 -7.20
CA GLN A 60 -25.15 10.33 -6.19
C GLN A 60 -24.29 10.27 -4.92
N HIS A 61 -23.75 11.39 -4.45
CA HIS A 61 -22.93 11.48 -3.23
C HIS A 61 -21.73 10.50 -3.16
N ARG A 62 -21.28 9.95 -4.30
CA ARG A 62 -20.17 8.99 -4.38
C ARG A 62 -18.86 9.52 -3.80
N ARG A 63 -18.69 10.84 -3.77
CA ARG A 63 -17.57 11.50 -3.10
C ARG A 63 -17.54 11.17 -1.60
N LEU A 64 -18.69 11.21 -0.92
CA LEU A 64 -18.78 10.94 0.52
C LEU A 64 -18.41 9.49 0.82
N TYR A 65 -18.94 8.54 0.04
CA TYR A 65 -18.59 7.12 0.17
C TYR A 65 -17.09 6.87 -0.03
N LEU A 66 -16.45 7.52 -1.01
CA LEU A 66 -15.00 7.40 -1.22
C LEU A 66 -14.20 7.91 -0.03
N TRP A 67 -14.56 9.08 0.52
CA TRP A 67 -13.90 9.63 1.71
C TRP A 67 -14.11 8.74 2.93
N LEU A 68 -15.34 8.27 3.16
CA LEU A 68 -15.66 7.38 4.26
C LEU A 68 -14.86 6.07 4.16
N PHE A 69 -14.79 5.48 2.97
CA PHE A 69 -14.01 4.27 2.73
C PHE A 69 -12.52 4.46 3.01
N MET A 70 -11.93 5.57 2.56
CA MET A 70 -10.52 5.88 2.83
C MET A 70 -10.25 6.02 4.33
N VAL A 71 -11.14 6.69 5.07
CA VAL A 71 -11.01 6.85 6.53
C VAL A 71 -11.14 5.51 7.24
N ILE A 72 -12.14 4.70 6.88
CA ILE A 72 -12.32 3.37 7.47
C ILE A 72 -11.11 2.49 7.23
N MET A 73 -10.58 2.47 6.00
CA MET A 73 -9.39 1.68 5.68
C MET A 73 -8.15 2.15 6.46
N ALA A 74 -7.96 3.46 6.62
CA ALA A 74 -6.86 4.00 7.42
C ALA A 74 -6.97 3.61 8.91
N LEU A 75 -8.17 3.69 9.49
CA LEU A 75 -8.41 3.27 10.87
C LEU A 75 -8.25 1.76 11.04
N TYR A 76 -8.72 0.97 10.07
CA TYR A 76 -8.56 -0.48 10.07
C TYR A 76 -7.09 -0.89 10.01
N THR A 77 -6.26 -0.21 9.21
CA THR A 77 -4.82 -0.49 9.16
C THR A 77 -4.13 -0.22 10.49
N SER A 78 -4.54 0.84 11.21
CA SER A 78 -4.00 1.10 12.55
C SER A 78 -4.37 0.00 13.55
N GLN A 79 -5.63 -0.45 13.55
CA GLN A 79 -6.11 -1.51 14.45
C GLN A 79 -5.51 -2.89 14.16
N ARG A 80 -5.13 -3.16 12.91
CA ARG A 80 -4.62 -4.48 12.48
C ARG A 80 -3.39 -4.89 13.26
N ASP A 81 -2.48 -3.95 13.51
CA ASP A 81 -1.19 -4.21 14.15
C ASP A 81 -1.21 -3.96 15.67
N GLU A 82 -2.36 -3.54 16.22
CA GLU A 82 -2.50 -3.31 17.66
C GLU A 82 -2.55 -4.61 18.48
N LYS A 83 -3.09 -5.70 17.92
CA LYS A 83 -3.23 -6.99 18.63
C LYS A 83 -1.90 -7.58 19.14
N PRO A 84 -0.85 -7.74 18.31
CA PRO A 84 0.43 -8.26 18.79
C PRO A 84 1.11 -7.32 19.79
N MET A 85 0.96 -6.00 19.63
CA MET A 85 1.50 -5.04 20.61
C MET A 85 0.77 -5.07 21.94
N THR A 86 -0.55 -5.21 21.91
CA THR A 86 -1.37 -5.37 23.13
C THR A 86 -1.01 -6.66 23.85
N PHE A 87 -0.79 -7.75 23.13
CA PHE A 87 -0.30 -9.01 23.70
C PHE A 87 1.04 -8.85 24.42
N LEU A 88 2.05 -8.28 23.74
CA LEU A 88 3.36 -8.01 24.36
C LEU A 88 3.28 -7.09 25.57
N TYR A 89 2.43 -6.07 25.52
CA TYR A 89 2.21 -5.15 26.62
C TYR A 89 1.62 -5.86 27.84
N VAL A 90 0.60 -6.70 27.63
CA VAL A 90 -0.09 -7.42 28.69
C VAL A 90 0.83 -8.48 29.32
N THR A 91 1.54 -9.26 28.51
CA THR A 91 2.56 -10.21 28.99
C THR A 91 3.63 -9.50 29.82
N LYS A 92 4.13 -8.34 29.37
CA LYS A 92 5.17 -7.58 30.07
C LYS A 92 4.68 -6.90 31.36
N MET A 93 3.48 -6.32 31.35
CA MET A 93 2.99 -5.52 32.48
C MET A 93 2.38 -6.39 33.58
N PHE A 94 1.71 -7.48 33.20
CA PHE A 94 1.00 -8.35 34.13
C PHE A 94 1.74 -9.66 34.41
N ASN A 95 2.93 -9.89 33.83
CA ASN A 95 3.68 -11.16 33.89
C ASN A 95 2.77 -12.36 33.56
N TRP A 96 1.93 -12.19 32.55
CA TRP A 96 1.03 -13.24 32.09
C TRP A 96 1.84 -14.16 31.17
N ASP A 97 2.34 -15.27 31.73
CA ASP A 97 2.96 -16.38 30.98
C ASP A 97 1.93 -17.12 30.11
#